data_AF-A0A7X7BJE6-F1
#
_entry.id   AF-A0A7X7BJE6-F1
#
_cell.length_a   1.000
_cell.length_b   1.000
_cell.length_c   1.000
_cell.angle_alpha   90.00
_cell.angle_beta   90.00
_cell.angle_gamma   90.00
#
_symmetry.space_group_name_H-M   'P 1'
#
loop_
_entity.id
_entity.type
_entity.pdbx_description
1 polymer ?
#
loop_
_entity_poly.entity_id
_entity_poly.type
_entity_poly.pdbx_seq_one_letter_code
_entity_poly.pdbx_strand_id
1 'polypeptide(L)'
;MSLYEDKLFEYEYLIDGVIERLNIADYKQEFKEIGKVALLVAYKTYDRNQSLSFPEYAFNTITNRFESELKAISKYLNIKLGLELYQNHHLAPIIEKELLKRIEMSYLFLSIDPITQQIIKYYNRDFSYKKIANKLNIDHHEVKTRIKASIDKIYQLVNKID
;
A
#
# COMPACT_ATOMS: atom_id res chain seq x y z
N MET A 1 -22.04 20.61 -19.04
CA MET A 1 -21.39 19.29 -19.20
C MET A 1 -20.84 19.22 -20.59
N SER A 2 -19.59 18.78 -20.73
CA SER A 2 -18.96 18.60 -22.04
C SER A 2 -19.30 17.21 -22.58
N LEU A 3 -19.33 17.02 -23.92
CA LEU A 3 -19.52 15.74 -24.62
C LEU A 3 -18.63 14.60 -24.08
N TYR A 4 -17.53 14.95 -23.40
CA TYR A 4 -16.57 14.07 -22.76
C TYR A 4 -17.12 13.39 -21.49
N GLU A 5 -17.86 14.15 -20.67
CA GLU A 5 -18.46 13.65 -19.43
C GLU A 5 -19.61 12.70 -19.76
N ASP A 6 -20.38 13.02 -20.81
CA ASP A 6 -21.54 12.22 -21.24
C ASP A 6 -21.12 10.81 -21.71
N LYS A 7 -19.99 10.68 -22.44
CA LYS A 7 -19.50 9.38 -22.90
C LYS A 7 -18.89 8.51 -21.81
N LEU A 8 -18.30 9.11 -20.77
CA LEU A 8 -17.77 8.35 -19.63
C LEU A 8 -18.91 7.81 -18.77
N PHE A 9 -20.00 8.59 -18.65
CA PHE A 9 -21.19 8.19 -17.91
C PHE A 9 -21.83 6.90 -18.46
N GLU A 10 -21.83 6.73 -19.78
CA GLU A 10 -22.35 5.51 -20.45
C GLU A 10 -21.65 4.22 -20.01
N TYR A 11 -20.42 4.30 -19.49
CA TYR A 11 -19.62 3.13 -19.10
C TYR A 11 -19.46 2.98 -17.58
N GLU A 12 -20.11 3.82 -16.76
CA GLU A 12 -20.03 3.70 -15.29
C GLU A 12 -20.56 2.36 -14.78
N TYR A 13 -21.51 1.73 -15.49
CA TYR A 13 -22.00 0.39 -15.13
C TYR A 13 -20.88 -0.67 -15.09
N LEU A 14 -19.79 -0.47 -15.85
CA LEU A 14 -18.62 -1.36 -15.80
C LEU A 14 -17.96 -1.32 -14.42
N ILE A 15 -17.97 -0.18 -13.75
CA ILE A 15 -17.42 -0.03 -12.39
C ILE A 15 -18.21 -0.91 -11.43
N ASP A 16 -19.55 -0.81 -11.46
CA ASP A 16 -20.41 -1.64 -10.62
C ASP A 16 -20.23 -3.15 -10.93
N GLY A 17 -20.10 -3.50 -12.20
CA GLY A 17 -19.80 -4.89 -12.60
C GLY A 17 -18.47 -5.42 -12.06
N VAL A 18 -17.42 -4.59 -11.99
CA VAL A 18 -16.14 -4.98 -11.37
C VAL A 18 -16.27 -5.07 -9.85
N ILE A 19 -16.99 -4.15 -9.19
CA ILE A 19 -17.26 -4.20 -7.74
C ILE A 19 -17.91 -5.53 -7.37
N GLU A 20 -18.93 -5.94 -8.12
CA GLU A 20 -19.63 -7.21 -7.92
C GLU A 20 -18.72 -8.40 -8.18
N ARG A 21 -17.99 -8.40 -9.32
CA ARG A 21 -17.06 -9.48 -9.68
C ARG A 21 -15.98 -9.72 -8.61
N LEU A 22 -15.46 -8.64 -8.02
CA LEU A 22 -14.42 -8.71 -6.98
C LEU A 22 -14.99 -8.85 -5.56
N ASN A 23 -16.32 -8.91 -5.42
CA ASN A 23 -17.03 -8.99 -4.14
C ASN A 23 -16.62 -7.89 -3.14
N ILE A 24 -16.51 -6.65 -3.63
CA ILE A 24 -16.12 -5.49 -2.82
C ILE A 24 -17.36 -4.98 -2.07
N ALA A 25 -17.51 -5.45 -0.83
CA ALA A 25 -18.57 -4.99 0.08
C ALA A 25 -18.14 -3.72 0.84
N ASP A 26 -16.92 -3.70 1.36
CA ASP A 26 -16.36 -2.58 2.09
C ASP A 26 -15.79 -1.51 1.13
N TYR A 27 -15.85 -0.24 1.54
CA TYR A 27 -15.31 0.90 0.77
C TYR A 27 -15.90 1.07 -0.64
N LYS A 28 -17.15 0.62 -0.84
CA LYS A 28 -17.81 0.61 -2.16
C LYS A 28 -17.81 2.00 -2.83
N GLN A 29 -18.01 3.06 -2.06
CA GLN A 29 -18.06 4.43 -2.59
C GLN A 29 -16.68 4.91 -3.05
N GLU A 30 -15.63 4.60 -2.30
CA GLU A 30 -14.24 4.90 -2.62
C GLU A 30 -13.82 4.16 -3.89
N PHE A 31 -14.18 2.88 -3.99
CA PHE A 31 -13.95 2.10 -5.19
C PHE A 31 -14.72 2.67 -6.40
N LYS A 32 -15.94 3.21 -6.23
CA LYS A 32 -16.63 3.92 -7.33
C LYS A 32 -15.82 5.11 -7.85
N GLU A 33 -15.27 5.93 -6.96
CA GLU A 33 -14.45 7.09 -7.37
C GLU A 33 -13.12 6.67 -8.01
N ILE A 34 -12.44 5.66 -7.45
CA ILE A 34 -11.25 5.05 -8.06
C ILE A 34 -11.59 4.49 -9.45
N GLY A 35 -12.77 3.88 -9.59
CA GLY A 35 -13.28 3.31 -10.84
C GLY A 35 -13.47 4.37 -11.91
N LYS A 36 -14.03 5.53 -11.56
CA LYS A 36 -14.16 6.67 -12.49
C LYS A 36 -12.79 7.15 -12.99
N VAL A 37 -11.80 7.23 -12.10
CA VAL A 37 -10.42 7.59 -12.49
C VAL A 37 -9.81 6.52 -13.41
N ALA A 38 -10.01 5.24 -13.11
CA ALA A 38 -9.52 4.15 -13.96
C ALA A 38 -10.20 4.12 -15.34
N LEU A 39 -11.50 4.38 -15.40
CA LEU A 39 -12.27 4.49 -16.64
C LEU A 39 -11.79 5.67 -17.49
N LEU A 40 -11.50 6.80 -16.85
CA LEU A 40 -10.89 7.98 -17.49
C LEU A 40 -9.52 7.65 -18.11
N VAL A 41 -8.69 6.91 -17.37
CA VAL A 41 -7.39 6.44 -17.86
C VAL A 41 -7.59 5.53 -19.07
N ALA A 42 -8.49 4.53 -18.96
CA ALA A 42 -8.80 3.63 -20.06
C ALA A 42 -9.23 4.38 -21.32
N TYR A 43 -10.10 5.38 -21.21
CA TYR A 43 -10.53 6.20 -22.34
C TYR A 43 -9.37 6.97 -22.98
N LYS A 44 -8.45 7.51 -22.18
CA LYS A 44 -7.29 8.27 -22.67
C LYS A 44 -6.23 7.38 -23.32
N THR A 45 -6.08 6.13 -22.89
CA THR A 45 -5.01 5.23 -23.33
C THR A 45 -5.48 4.16 -24.31
N TYR A 46 -6.78 4.06 -24.58
CA TYR A 46 -7.34 3.08 -25.51
C TYR A 46 -6.82 3.29 -26.93
N ASP A 47 -6.21 2.24 -27.48
CA ASP A 47 -5.86 2.18 -28.90
C ASP A 47 -6.96 1.43 -29.66
N ARG A 48 -7.53 2.06 -30.69
CA ARG A 48 -8.57 1.45 -31.54
C ARG A 48 -8.06 0.29 -32.38
N ASN A 49 -6.74 0.15 -32.53
CA ASN A 49 -6.12 -0.92 -33.30
C ASN A 49 -5.85 -2.18 -32.46
N GLN A 50 -6.13 -2.17 -31.16
CA GLN A 50 -5.98 -3.34 -30.31
C GLN A 50 -7.15 -4.33 -30.48
N SER A 51 -6.94 -5.59 -30.11
CA SER A 51 -7.94 -6.67 -30.31
C SER A 51 -9.20 -6.55 -29.46
N LEU A 52 -9.16 -5.81 -28.35
CA LEU A 52 -10.26 -5.65 -27.41
C LEU A 52 -11.15 -4.46 -27.78
N SER A 53 -12.46 -4.63 -27.65
CA SER A 53 -13.40 -3.51 -27.66
C SER A 53 -13.14 -2.57 -26.48
N PHE A 54 -13.56 -1.31 -26.60
CA PHE A 54 -13.39 -0.34 -25.52
C PHE A 54 -13.98 -0.80 -24.17
N PRO A 55 -15.23 -1.34 -24.10
CA PRO A 55 -15.78 -1.82 -22.84
C PRO A 55 -14.95 -2.94 -22.20
N GLU A 56 -14.44 -3.89 -22.99
CA GLU A 56 -13.58 -4.97 -22.49
C GLU A 56 -12.26 -4.42 -21.95
N TYR A 57 -11.65 -3.49 -22.68
CA TYR A 57 -10.42 -2.82 -22.24
C TYR A 57 -10.64 -2.04 -20.95
N ALA A 58 -11.69 -1.21 -20.89
CA ALA A 58 -12.03 -0.42 -19.72
C ALA A 58 -12.34 -1.30 -18.50
N PHE A 59 -13.11 -2.37 -18.68
CA PHE A 59 -13.40 -3.33 -17.61
C PHE A 59 -12.11 -3.94 -17.06
N ASN A 60 -11.18 -4.34 -17.93
CA ASN A 60 -9.87 -4.88 -17.51
C ASN A 60 -9.01 -3.82 -16.80
N THR A 61 -8.98 -2.57 -17.29
CA THR A 61 -8.26 -1.48 -16.64
C THR A 61 -8.79 -1.20 -15.23
N ILE A 62 -10.12 -1.13 -15.06
CA ILE A 62 -10.77 -0.93 -13.76
C ILE A 62 -10.47 -2.12 -12.85
N THR A 63 -10.60 -3.36 -13.34
CA THR A 63 -10.29 -4.58 -12.58
C THR A 63 -8.86 -4.57 -12.06
N ASN A 64 -7.89 -4.34 -12.95
CA ASN A 64 -6.48 -4.29 -12.57
C ASN A 64 -6.20 -3.20 -11.52
N ARG A 65 -6.85 -2.04 -11.66
CA ARG A 65 -6.72 -0.96 -10.68
C ARG A 65 -7.28 -1.40 -9.33
N PHE A 66 -8.48 -1.96 -9.29
CA PHE A 66 -9.12 -2.40 -8.05
C PHE A 66 -8.34 -3.50 -7.36
N GLU A 67 -7.85 -4.49 -8.10
CA GLU A 67 -6.98 -5.53 -7.54
C GLU A 67 -5.71 -4.95 -6.91
N SER A 68 -5.12 -3.91 -7.52
CA SER A 68 -3.96 -3.22 -6.95
C SER A 68 -4.31 -2.52 -5.63
N GLU A 69 -5.46 -1.85 -5.55
CA GLU A 69 -5.92 -1.18 -4.33
C GLU A 69 -6.27 -2.20 -3.23
N LEU A 70 -6.98 -3.28 -3.57
CA LEU A 70 -7.27 -4.37 -2.62
C LEU A 70 -5.98 -5.02 -2.08
N LYS A 71 -4.98 -5.22 -2.95
CA LYS A 71 -3.66 -5.70 -2.52
C LYS A 71 -2.99 -4.69 -1.58
N ALA A 72 -3.13 -3.39 -1.82
CA ALA A 72 -2.58 -2.36 -0.94
C ALA A 72 -3.29 -2.34 0.43
N ILE A 73 -4.64 -2.40 0.45
CA ILE A 73 -5.45 -2.50 1.66
C ILE A 73 -5.07 -3.75 2.46
N SER A 74 -4.97 -4.92 1.82
CA SER A 74 -4.56 -6.15 2.47
C SER A 74 -3.16 -6.06 3.07
N LYS A 75 -2.19 -5.48 2.35
CA LYS A 75 -0.84 -5.22 2.89
C LYS A 75 -0.90 -4.32 4.13
N TYR A 76 -1.70 -3.27 4.08
CA TYR A 76 -1.87 -2.34 5.20
C TYR A 76 -2.51 -3.02 6.42
N LEU A 77 -3.60 -3.77 6.25
CA LEU A 77 -4.26 -4.52 7.33
C LEU A 77 -3.31 -5.52 7.99
N ASN A 78 -2.50 -6.21 7.20
CA ASN A 78 -1.46 -7.11 7.71
C ASN A 78 -0.39 -6.38 8.54
N ILE A 79 -0.01 -5.17 8.13
CA ILE A 79 0.92 -4.32 8.90
C ILE A 79 0.25 -3.85 10.19
N LYS A 80 -1.02 -3.42 10.15
CA LYS A 80 -1.80 -3.02 11.33
C LYS A 80 -1.85 -4.13 12.37
N LEU A 81 -2.23 -5.34 11.97
CA LEU A 81 -2.22 -6.52 12.85
C LEU A 81 -0.82 -6.78 13.42
N GLY A 82 0.23 -6.69 12.59
CA GLY A 82 1.61 -6.86 13.05
C GLY A 82 2.02 -5.81 14.09
N LEU A 83 1.56 -4.56 13.95
CA LEU A 83 1.83 -3.49 14.91
C LEU A 83 1.09 -3.72 16.23
N GLU A 84 -0.16 -4.19 16.19
CA GLU A 84 -0.93 -4.56 17.39
C GLU A 84 -0.24 -5.69 18.16
N LEU A 85 0.20 -6.74 17.46
CA LEU A 85 0.97 -7.82 18.07
C LEU A 85 2.31 -7.33 18.64
N TYR A 86 2.94 -6.30 18.03
CA TYR A 86 4.21 -5.74 18.50
C TYR A 86 4.06 -5.01 19.83
N GLN A 87 2.86 -4.51 20.17
CA GLN A 87 2.59 -3.93 21.48
C GLN A 87 2.69 -4.97 22.61
N ASN A 88 2.56 -6.26 22.30
CA ASN A 88 2.79 -7.33 23.26
C ASN A 88 4.30 -7.61 23.41
N HIS A 89 4.85 -7.34 24.60
CA HIS A 89 6.28 -7.50 24.89
C HIS A 89 6.85 -8.91 24.64
N HIS A 90 6.03 -9.96 24.74
CA HIS A 90 6.47 -11.33 24.47
C HIS A 90 6.54 -11.64 22.98
N LEU A 91 5.69 -11.01 22.17
CA LEU A 91 5.62 -11.23 20.73
C LEU A 91 6.54 -10.29 19.95
N ALA A 92 6.82 -9.10 20.49
CA ALA A 92 7.65 -8.08 19.83
C ALA A 92 8.99 -8.64 19.29
N PRO A 93 9.80 -9.40 20.07
CA PRO A 93 11.07 -9.93 19.57
C PRO A 93 10.91 -10.98 18.47
N ILE A 94 9.76 -11.66 18.40
CA ILE A 94 9.48 -12.74 17.44
C ILE A 94 9.08 -12.13 16.09
N ILE A 95 8.26 -11.08 16.11
CA ILE A 95 7.65 -10.53 14.90
C ILE A 95 8.38 -9.31 14.34
N GLU A 96 9.25 -8.65 15.12
CA GLU A 96 9.89 -7.37 14.76
C GLU A 96 10.46 -7.38 13.34
N LYS A 97 11.27 -8.40 13.03
CA LYS A 97 11.94 -8.49 11.73
C LYS A 97 10.95 -8.68 10.59
N GLU A 98 9.92 -9.50 10.77
CA GLU A 98 8.90 -9.73 9.75
C GLU A 98 8.04 -8.47 9.55
N LEU A 99 7.68 -7.78 10.63
CA LEU A 99 6.98 -6.50 10.59
C LEU A 99 7.80 -5.44 9.84
N LEU A 100 9.08 -5.31 10.14
CA LEU A 100 9.98 -4.36 9.48
C LEU A 100 10.16 -4.65 7.98
N LYS A 101 10.19 -5.92 7.57
CA LYS A 101 10.19 -6.28 6.13
C LYS A 101 8.91 -5.82 5.44
N ARG A 102 7.75 -6.03 6.06
CA ARG A 102 6.46 -5.60 5.53
C ARG A 102 6.36 -4.08 5.43
N ILE A 103 6.83 -3.38 6.47
CA ILE A 103 6.94 -1.93 6.49
C ILE A 103 7.83 -1.45 5.33
N GLU A 104 9.03 -2.00 5.16
CA GLU A 104 9.96 -1.63 4.06
C GLU A 104 9.32 -1.73 2.67
N MET A 105 8.46 -2.74 2.46
CA MET A 105 7.74 -2.95 1.18
C MET A 105 6.47 -2.10 1.02
N SER A 106 6.17 -1.22 1.96
CA SER A 106 4.94 -0.41 1.99
C SER A 106 5.24 1.09 1.84
N TYR A 107 4.22 1.86 1.45
CA TYR A 107 4.33 3.33 1.41
C TYR A 107 4.57 3.96 2.78
N LEU A 108 4.24 3.27 3.89
CA LEU A 108 4.52 3.76 5.26
C LEU A 108 6.01 3.96 5.50
N PHE A 109 6.86 3.22 4.79
CA PHE A 109 8.32 3.37 4.88
C PHE A 109 8.79 4.78 4.50
N LEU A 110 8.10 5.44 3.57
CA LEU A 110 8.42 6.80 3.14
C LEU A 110 8.24 7.83 4.26
N SER A 111 7.46 7.51 5.29
CA SER A 111 7.27 8.37 6.46
C SER A 111 8.43 8.31 7.46
N ILE A 112 9.33 7.31 7.35
CA ILE A 112 10.49 7.15 8.22
C ILE A 112 11.64 8.03 7.73
N ASP A 113 12.46 8.58 8.64
CA ASP A 113 13.61 9.39 8.23
C ASP A 113 14.67 8.57 7.47
N PRO A 114 15.44 9.17 6.54
CA PRO A 114 16.34 8.44 5.66
C PRO A 114 17.41 7.59 6.36
N ILE A 115 17.90 8.02 7.53
CA ILE A 115 18.90 7.26 8.29
C ILE A 115 18.25 6.01 8.87
N THR A 116 17.08 6.15 9.49
CA THR A 116 16.35 5.01 10.04
C THR A 116 15.87 4.05 8.96
N GLN A 117 15.51 4.55 7.76
CA GLN A 117 15.26 3.69 6.60
C GLN A 117 16.47 2.83 6.24
N GLN A 118 17.69 3.39 6.27
CA GLN A 118 18.91 2.62 6.01
C GLN A 118 19.18 1.58 7.11
N ILE A 119 18.94 1.93 8.38
CA ILE A 119 19.03 0.98 9.50
C ILE A 119 18.13 -0.23 9.24
N ILE A 120 16.86 0.00 8.91
CA ILE A 120 15.88 -1.06 8.64
C ILE A 120 16.31 -1.92 7.45
N LYS A 121 16.78 -1.30 6.35
CA LYS A 121 17.29 -2.03 5.17
C LYS A 121 18.46 -2.95 5.53
N TYR A 122 19.41 -2.49 6.33
CA TYR A 122 20.52 -3.35 6.76
C TYR A 122 20.07 -4.45 7.73
N TYR A 123 19.18 -4.13 8.66
CA TYR A 123 18.62 -5.10 9.60
C TYR A 123 17.86 -6.23 8.89
N ASN A 124 17.04 -5.89 7.88
CA ASN A 124 16.32 -6.87 7.07
C ASN A 124 17.24 -7.75 6.21
N ARG A 125 18.49 -7.32 5.98
CA ARG A 125 19.57 -8.08 5.34
C ARG A 125 20.47 -8.83 6.34
N ASP A 126 20.01 -9.03 7.58
CA ASP A 126 20.71 -9.78 8.63
C ASP A 126 22.01 -9.16 9.14
N PHE A 127 22.13 -7.83 9.06
CA PHE A 127 23.25 -7.13 9.69
C PHE A 127 23.00 -7.00 11.20
N SER A 128 23.98 -7.38 12.02
CA SER A 128 23.92 -7.13 13.46
C SER A 128 23.92 -5.63 13.75
N TYR A 129 23.31 -5.21 14.88
CA TYR A 129 23.30 -3.80 15.29
C TYR A 129 24.69 -3.17 15.32
N LYS A 130 25.71 -3.90 15.80
CA LYS A 130 27.10 -3.44 15.77
C LYS A 130 27.61 -3.18 14.35
N LYS A 131 27.28 -4.06 13.40
CA LYS A 131 27.66 -3.90 11.99
C LYS A 131 26.95 -2.72 11.34
N ILE A 132 25.68 -2.49 11.69
CA ILE A 132 24.90 -1.34 11.20
C ILE A 132 25.47 -0.04 11.75
N ALA A 133 25.68 0.04 13.07
CA ALA A 133 26.26 1.19 13.77
C ALA A 133 27.59 1.60 13.13
N ASN A 134 28.49 0.63 12.91
CA ASN A 134 29.77 0.87 12.25
C ASN A 134 29.62 1.36 10.80
N LYS A 135 28.67 0.80 10.03
CA LYS A 135 28.44 1.20 8.63
C LYS A 135 27.89 2.60 8.49
N LEU A 136 27.04 3.01 9.43
CA LEU A 136 26.37 4.30 9.41
C LEU A 136 27.08 5.36 10.27
N ASN A 137 28.15 4.98 10.96
CA ASN A 137 28.90 5.83 11.89
C ASN A 137 27.99 6.46 12.96
N ILE A 138 27.13 5.63 13.57
CA ILE A 138 26.21 6.01 14.65
C ILE A 138 26.43 5.13 15.89
N ASP A 139 25.86 5.53 17.02
CA ASP A 139 25.95 4.76 18.24
C ASP A 139 25.17 3.43 18.16
N HIS A 140 25.66 2.38 18.82
CA HIS A 140 25.03 1.07 18.82
C HIS A 140 23.63 1.08 19.46
N HIS A 141 23.45 1.84 20.54
CA HIS A 141 22.16 1.99 21.20
C HIS A 141 21.18 2.79 20.33
N GLU A 142 21.70 3.71 19.53
CA GLU A 142 20.90 4.51 18.59
C GLU A 142 20.20 3.62 17.55
N VAL A 143 20.86 2.57 17.05
CA VAL A 143 20.27 1.61 16.09
C VAL A 143 18.97 1.01 16.63
N LYS A 144 19.02 0.44 17.84
CA LYS A 144 17.85 -0.19 18.48
C LYS A 144 16.76 0.82 18.78
N THR A 145 17.15 2.00 19.27
CA THR A 145 16.21 3.07 19.64
C THR A 145 15.46 3.58 18.41
N ARG A 146 16.16 3.79 17.29
CA ARG A 146 15.54 4.23 16.03
C ARG A 146 14.60 3.20 15.43
N ILE A 147 14.94 1.91 15.49
CA ILE A 147 14.02 0.84 15.07
C ILE A 147 12.72 0.92 15.87
N LYS A 148 12.81 0.91 17.20
CA LYS A 148 11.63 0.98 18.07
C LYS A 148 10.79 2.23 17.79
N ALA A 149 11.44 3.40 17.76
CA ALA A 149 10.77 4.67 17.49
C ALA A 149 10.09 4.72 16.12
N SER A 150 10.65 4.06 15.09
CA SER A 150 10.03 3.98 13.77
C SER A 150 8.76 3.13 13.77
N ILE A 151 8.74 2.03 14.51
CA ILE A 151 7.57 1.17 14.67
C ILE A 151 6.48 1.93 15.44
N ASP A 152 6.83 2.60 16.54
CA ASP A 152 5.91 3.42 17.33
C ASP A 152 5.31 4.56 16.49
N LYS A 153 6.14 5.23 15.66
CA LYS A 153 5.68 6.27 14.73
C LYS A 153 4.67 5.72 13.73
N ILE A 154 4.96 4.57 13.13
CA ILE A 154 4.04 3.94 12.15
C ILE A 154 2.75 3.51 12.84
N TYR A 155 2.82 2.95 14.05
CA TYR A 155 1.64 2.60 14.83
C TYR A 155 0.73 3.81 15.05
N GLN A 156 1.30 4.96 15.44
CA GLN A 156 0.55 6.21 15.57
C GLN A 156 -0.05 6.71 14.25
N LEU A 157 0.65 6.54 13.12
CA LEU A 157 0.13 6.93 11.82
C LEU A 157 -1.05 6.04 11.39
N VAL A 158 -0.93 4.73 11.63
CA VAL A 158 -1.96 3.75 11.28
C VAL A 158 -3.23 3.97 12.09
N ASN A 159 -3.11 4.20 13.39
CA ASN A 159 -4.28 4.41 14.27
C ASN A 159 -4.93 5.80 14.15
N LYS A 160 -4.35 6.72 13.38
CA LYS A 160 -4.98 8.01 13.06
C LYS A 160 -5.89 7.95 11.84
N ILE A 161 -5.87 6.83 11.11
CA ILE A 161 -6.63 6.63 9.87
C ILE A 161 -7.98 5.96 10.15
N ASP A 162 -8.17 5.38 11.35
CA ASP A 162 -9.47 4.96 11.87
C ASP A 162 -10.22 6.13 12.51
#